data_AF-A0A257MSP3-F1
#
_entry.id   AF-A0A257MSP3-F1
#
_cell.length_a   1.000
_cell.length_b   1.000
_cell.length_c   1.000
_cell.angle_alpha   90.00
_cell.angle_beta   90.00
_cell.angle_gamma   90.00
#
_symmetry.space_group_name_H-M   'P 1'
#
loop_
_entity.id
_entity.type
_entity.pdbx_description
1 polymer ?
#
loop_
_entity_poly.entity_id
_entity_poly.type
_entity_poly.pdbx_seq_one_letter_code
_entity_poly.pdbx_strand_id
1 'polypeptide(L)' 'MLGIDDPWIWGVYLLCILSALLCLVYGIINWNREGELEALEIKEEAAWEEKEEEMQKEEMGL' A
#
# COMPACT_ATOMS: atom_id res chain seq x y z
N MET A 1 3.91 -38.66 -15.74
CA MET A 1 4.17 -37.20 -15.87
C MET A 1 5.33 -36.86 -14.94
N LEU A 2 6.47 -36.35 -15.42
CA LEU A 2 7.66 -35.95 -14.62
C LEU A 2 8.13 -36.91 -13.48
N GLY A 3 7.87 -38.22 -13.56
CA GLY A 3 8.25 -39.20 -12.53
C GLY A 3 7.49 -39.08 -11.20
N ILE A 4 6.46 -38.24 -11.11
CA ILE A 4 5.58 -38.13 -9.94
C ILE A 4 4.25 -38.79 -10.31
N ASP A 5 4.01 -39.99 -9.76
CA ASP A 5 2.81 -40.78 -10.06
C ASP A 5 1.60 -40.41 -9.20
N ASP A 6 1.83 -39.72 -8.08
CA ASP A 6 0.79 -39.37 -7.11
C ASP A 6 0.06 -38.05 -7.51
N PRO A 7 -1.26 -38.08 -7.78
CA PRO A 7 -2.02 -36.90 -8.16
C PRO A 7 -2.11 -35.81 -7.07
N TRP A 8 -1.98 -36.17 -5.79
CA TRP A 8 -2.00 -35.21 -4.68
C TRP A 8 -0.75 -34.34 -4.70
N ILE A 9 0.41 -34.93 -4.95
CA ILE A 9 1.68 -34.19 -5.05
C ILE A 9 1.60 -33.17 -6.19
N TRP A 10 1.04 -33.55 -7.33
CA TRP A 10 0.79 -32.65 -8.46
C TRP A 10 -0.13 -31.49 -8.07
N GLY A 11 -1.20 -31.78 -7.32
CA GLY A 11 -2.11 -30.77 -6.79
C GLY A 11 -1.42 -29.76 -5.88
N VAL A 12 -0.50 -30.20 -5.01
CA VAL A 12 0.25 -29.31 -4.12
C VAL A 12 1.15 -28.36 -4.92
N TYR A 13 1.90 -28.86 -5.91
CA TYR A 13 2.72 -27.99 -6.76
C TYR A 13 1.89 -26.92 -7.49
N LEU A 14 0.73 -27.32 -8.04
CA LEU A 14 -0.18 -26.39 -8.70
C LEU A 14 -0.72 -25.35 -7.71
N LEU A 15 -1.13 -25.76 -6.52
CA LEU A 15 -1.59 -24.88 -5.45
C LEU A 15 -0.50 -23.89 -5.01
N CYS A 16 0.75 -24.32 -4.85
CA CYS A 16 1.86 -23.44 -4.51
C CYS A 16 2.06 -22.35 -5.55
N ILE A 17 2.03 -22.71 -6.85
CA ILE A 17 2.15 -21.76 -7.95
C ILE A 17 0.97 -20.78 -7.95
N LEU A 18 -0.26 -21.30 -7.82
CA LEU A 18 -1.46 -20.46 -7.77
C LEU A 18 -1.46 -19.51 -6.56
N SER A 19 -1.01 -19.98 -5.39
CA SER A 19 -0.88 -19.16 -4.19
C SER A 19 0.09 -18.00 -4.40
N ALA A 20 1.28 -18.28 -4.96
CA ALA A 20 2.26 -17.25 -5.29
C ALA A 20 1.71 -16.23 -6.29
N LEU A 21 1.00 -16.70 -7.33
CA LEU A 21 0.37 -15.83 -8.32
C LEU A 21 -0.73 -14.95 -7.69
N LEU A 22 -1.56 -15.49 -6.80
CA LEU A 22 -2.58 -14.74 -6.07
C LEU A 22 -1.94 -13.63 -5.22
N CYS A 23 -0.86 -13.93 -4.49
CA CYS A 23 -0.13 -12.93 -3.72
C CYS A 23 0.44 -11.81 -4.62
N LEU A 24 1.03 -12.16 -5.75
CA LEU A 24 1.56 -11.17 -6.71
C LEU A 24 0.46 -10.30 -7.29
N VAL A 25 -0.64 -10.90 -7.76
CA VAL A 25 -1.78 -10.16 -8.34
C VAL A 25 -2.40 -9.23 -7.30
N TYR A 26 -2.63 -9.73 -6.08
CA TYR A 26 -3.16 -8.91 -5.00
C TYR A 26 -2.22 -7.73 -4.68
N GLY A 27 -0.92 -8.00 -4.54
CA GLY A 27 0.09 -6.98 -4.32
C GLY A 27 0.05 -5.91 -5.41
N ILE A 28 0.12 -6.30 -6.69
CA ILE A 28 0.08 -5.37 -7.83
C ILE A 28 -1.21 -4.53 -7.87
N ILE A 29 -2.37 -5.13 -7.58
CA ILE A 29 -3.64 -4.40 -7.57
C ILE A 29 -3.70 -3.40 -6.41
N ASN A 30 -3.14 -3.76 -5.25
CA ASN A 30 -3.28 -2.97 -4.03
C ASN A 30 -2.09 -2.03 -3.74
N TRP A 31 -0.97 -2.12 -4.47
CA TRP A 31 0.28 -1.43 -4.11
C TRP A 31 0.21 0.10 -4.12
N ASN A 32 -0.76 0.70 -4.82
CA ASN A 32 -0.86 2.15 -4.98
C ASN A 32 -2.21 2.71 -4.49
N ARG A 33 -2.87 2.01 -3.56
CA ARG A 33 -4.17 2.43 -3.00
C ARG A 33 -4.05 3.22 -1.70
N GLU A 34 -2.84 3.41 -1.19
CA GLU A 34 -2.56 4.13 0.07
C GLU A 34 -2.53 5.66 -0.10
N GLY A 35 -2.34 6.16 -1.33
CA GLY A 35 -2.19 7.59 -1.61
C GLY A 35 -3.42 8.47 -1.35
N GLU A 36 -4.60 7.89 -1.14
CA GLU A 36 -5.81 8.65 -0.80
C GLU A 36 -5.75 9.21 0.64
N LEU A 37 -5.21 8.45 1.60
CA LEU A 37 -4.99 8.95 2.96
C LEU A 37 -3.85 9.97 2.99
N GLU A 38 -2.76 9.66 2.29
CA GLU A 38 -1.57 10.52 2.20
C GLU A 38 -1.91 11.90 1.61
N ALA A 39 -2.73 11.97 0.57
CA ALA A 39 -3.16 13.24 -0.02
C ALA A 39 -4.05 14.09 0.92
N LEU A 40 -4.75 13.46 1.86
CA LEU A 40 -5.55 14.13 2.88
C LEU A 40 -4.67 14.66 4.01
N GLU A 41 -3.73 13.83 4.49
CA GLU A 41 -2.74 14.20 5.51
C GLU A 41 -1.87 15.37 5.04
N ILE A 42 -1.36 15.34 3.80
CA ILE A 42 -0.57 16.44 3.21
C ILE A 42 -1.36 17.76 3.21
N LYS A 43 -2.67 17.73 2.91
CA LYS A 43 -3.51 18.94 2.93
C LYS A 43 -3.76 19.45 4.32
N GLU A 44 -3.93 18.55 5.28
CA GLU A 44 -4.10 18.91 6.68
C GLU A 44 -2.82 19.56 7.23
N GLU A 45 -1.66 18.93 7.02
CA GLU A 45 -0.36 19.48 7.43
C GLU A 45 -0.10 20.86 6.83
N ALA A 46 -0.33 21.05 5.53
CA ALA A 46 -0.17 22.35 4.88
C ALA A 46 -1.07 23.44 5.49
N ALA A 47 -2.30 23.09 5.89
CA ALA A 47 -3.22 24.02 6.56
C ALA A 47 -2.81 24.32 8.01
N TRP A 48 -2.13 23.39 8.69
CA TRP A 48 -1.56 23.63 10.01
C TRP A 48 -0.33 24.54 9.92
N GLU A 49 0.57 24.31 8.97
CA GLU A 49 1.75 25.16 8.74
C GLU A 49 1.36 26.61 8.44
N GLU A 50 0.36 26.84 7.58
CA GLU A 50 -0.13 28.18 7.27
C GLU A 50 -0.67 28.89 8.52
N LYS A 51 -1.43 28.18 9.36
CA LYS A 51 -1.95 28.73 10.62
C LYS A 51 -0.84 29.01 11.64
N GLU A 52 0.18 28.16 11.72
CA GLU A 52 1.33 28.39 12.60
C GLU A 52 2.11 29.64 12.17
N GLU A 53 2.33 29.82 10.86
CA GLU A 53 2.95 31.04 10.36
C GLU A 53 2.12 32.29 10.64
N GLU A 54 0.80 32.22 10.48
CA GLU A 54 -0.11 33.33 10.82
C GLU A 54 -0.02 33.68 12.31
N MET A 55 -0.11 32.69 13.20
CA MET A 55 0.04 32.91 14.65
C MET A 55 1.42 33.50 14.99
N GLN A 56 2.50 33.01 14.36
CA GLN A 56 3.84 33.54 14.59
C GLN A 56 3.99 35.00 14.12
N LYS A 57 3.41 35.35 12.97
CA LYS A 57 3.40 36.74 12.47
C LYS A 57 2.63 37.65 13.42
N GLU A 58 1.46 37.19 13.88
CA GLU A 58 0.63 37.90 14.85
C GLU A 58 1.35 38.09 16.21
N GLU A 59 2.00 37.04 16.74
CA GLU A 59 2.79 37.13 17.98
C GLU A 59 4.03 38.03 17.86
N MET A 60 4.67 38.07 16.69
CA MET A 60 5.82 38.96 16.43
C MET A 60 5.41 40.40 16.11
N GLY A 61 4.11 40.70 16.02
CA GLY A 61 3.58 42.04 15.74
C GLY A 61 3.99 42.60 14.37
N LEU A 62 4.23 41.73 13.39
CA LEU A 62 4.60 42.05 12.00
C LEU A 62 3.37 42.14 11.09
#